data_AF-X1KH74-F1
#
_entry.id   AF-X1KH74-F1
#
_cell.length_a   1.000
_cell.length_b   1.000
_cell.length_c   1.000
_cell.angle_alpha   90.00
_cell.angle_beta   90.00
_cell.angle_gamma   90.00
#
_symmetry.space_group_name_H-M   'P 1'
#
loop_
_entity.id
_entity.type
_entity.pdbx_description
1 polymer ?
#
loop_
_entity_poly.entity_id
_entity_poly.type
_entity_poly.pdbx_seq_one_letter_code
_entity_poly.pdbx_strand_id
1 'polypeptide(L)' 'MHIGPFSEEGPTVEKIHNFIQENTYKLRDKHHEIYLSDIRKGDPKKWKTIIRQPIK' A
#
# COMPACT_ATOMS: atom_id res chain seq x y z
N MET A 1 1.05 -5.46 2.04
CA MET A 1 1.47 -4.62 3.18
C MET A 1 2.81 -4.01 2.83
N HIS A 2 2.96 -2.70 3.02
CA HIS A 2 4.22 -2.00 2.84
C HIS A 2 5.01 -1.98 4.16
N ILE A 3 6.31 -2.22 4.06
CA ILE A 3 7.27 -2.08 5.17
C ILE A 3 8.39 -1.18 4.69
N GLY A 4 8.56 -0.02 5.31
CA GLY A 4 9.49 1.01 4.85
C GLY A 4 8.93 2.43 4.94
N PRO A 5 9.71 3.42 4.46
CA PRO A 5 9.28 4.80 4.40
C PRO A 5 8.22 5.02 3.32
N PHE A 6 7.29 5.95 3.54
CA PHE A 6 6.16 6.21 2.63
C PHE A 6 6.57 6.57 1.20
N SER A 7 7.72 7.23 1.03
CA SER A 7 8.27 7.53 -0.30
C SER A 7 8.58 6.30 -1.16
N GLU A 8 8.66 5.12 -0.55
CA GLU A 8 8.99 3.84 -1.20
C GLU A 8 7.76 2.93 -1.35
N GLU A 9 6.54 3.44 -1.15
CA GLU A 9 5.33 2.63 -1.20
C GLU A 9 4.84 2.33 -2.63
N GLY A 10 5.30 3.10 -3.63
CA GLY A 10 4.93 2.98 -5.05
C GLY A 10 4.95 1.53 -5.58
N PRO A 11 6.05 0.76 -5.40
CA PRO A 11 6.10 -0.64 -5.82
C PRO A 11 5.05 -1.55 -5.13
N THR A 12 4.58 -1.20 -3.93
CA THR A 12 3.52 -1.95 -3.25
C THR A 12 2.16 -1.66 -3.89
N VAL A 13 1.91 -0.41 -4.27
CA VAL A 13 0.69 -0.02 -5.00
C VAL A 13 0.65 -0.68 -6.37
N GLU A 14 1.76 -0.65 -7.12
CA GLU A 14 1.87 -1.29 -8.43
C GLU A 14 1.59 -2.80 -8.37
N LYS A 15 2.13 -3.51 -7.36
CA LYS A 15 1.84 -4.93 -7.15
C LYS A 15 0.34 -5.20 -6.95
N ILE A 16 -0.36 -4.32 -6.22
CA ILE A 16 -1.81 -4.43 -6.03
C ILE A 16 -2.53 -4.20 -7.35
N HIS A 17 -2.14 -3.19 -8.13
CA HIS A 17 -2.76 -2.89 -9.42
C HIS A 17 -2.55 -4.00 -10.44
N ASN A 18 -1.34 -4.56 -10.53
CA ASN A 18 -1.05 -5.69 -11.39
C ASN A 18 -1.90 -6.90 -11.01
N PHE A 19 -1.98 -7.23 -9.72
CA PHE A 19 -2.83 -8.32 -9.25
C PHE A 19 -4.31 -8.13 -9.62
N ILE A 20 -4.84 -6.91 -9.50
CA ILE A 20 -6.23 -6.60 -9.85
C ILE A 20 -6.47 -6.82 -11.35
N GLN A 21 -5.55 -6.32 -12.19
CA GLN A 21 -5.63 -6.48 -13.65
C GLN A 21 -5.53 -7.94 -14.07
N GLU A 22 -4.58 -8.70 -13.51
CA GLU A 22 -4.38 -10.13 -13.78
C GLU A 22 -5.62 -10.97 -13.42
N ASN A 23 -6.37 -10.55 -12.40
CA ASN A 23 -7.58 -11.25 -11.96
C ASN A 23 -8.87 -10.72 -12.63
N THR A 24 -8.77 -9.94 -13.71
CA THR A 24 -9.92 -9.38 -14.46
C THR A 24 -10.85 -8.47 -13.63
N TYR A 25 -10.39 -8.02 -12.45
CA TYR A 25 -11.08 -7.00 -11.67
C TYR A 25 -10.79 -5.60 -12.24
N LYS A 26 -11.62 -4.63 -11.86
CA LYS A 26 -11.38 -3.21 -12.21
C LYS A 26 -11.00 -2.42 -10.98
N LEU A 27 -10.02 -1.52 -11.13
CA LEU A 27 -9.70 -0.53 -10.11
C LEU A 27 -10.93 0.34 -9.83
N ARG A 28 -11.19 0.60 -8.55
CA ARG A 28 -12.28 1.46 -8.08
C ARG A 28 -11.76 2.38 -6.97
N ASP A 29 -12.18 3.65 -7.03
CA ASP A 29 -11.86 4.66 -6.01
C ASP A 29 -10.34 4.81 -5.75
N LYS A 30 -9.97 5.64 -4.77
CA LYS A 30 -8.56 5.78 -4.35
C LYS A 30 -8.18 4.62 -3.43
N HIS A 31 -6.90 4.25 -3.43
CA HIS A 31 -6.38 3.37 -2.39
C HIS A 31 -6.45 4.06 -1.03
N HIS A 32 -6.56 3.25 0.02
CA HIS A 32 -6.53 3.71 1.40
C HIS A 32 -5.26 3.19 2.07
N GLU A 33 -4.64 4.05 2.86
CA GLU A 33 -3.51 3.73 3.71
C GLU A 33 -3.96 3.67 5.18
N ILE A 34 -3.46 2.66 5.90
CA ILE A 34 -3.62 2.53 7.34
C ILE A 34 -2.22 2.40 7.94
N TYR A 35 -1.81 3.44 8.67
CA TYR A 35 -0.50 3.50 9.32
C TYR A 35 -0.55 2.73 10.65
N LEU A 36 0.23 1.66 10.74
CA LEU A 36 0.30 0.83 11.96
C LEU A 36 1.46 1.25 12.87
N SER A 37 2.41 2.02 12.36
CA SER A 37 3.58 2.49 13.11
C SER A 37 3.43 3.95 13.53
N ASP A 38 3.92 4.29 14.73
CA ASP A 38 4.05 5.70 15.16
C ASP A 38 5.23 6.34 14.42
N ILE A 39 4.94 7.18 13.44
CA ILE A 39 5.91 7.84 12.56
C ILE A 39 6.87 8.80 13.29
N ARG A 40 6.56 9.16 14.53
CA ARG A 40 7.43 10.01 15.36
C ARG A 40 8.50 9.18 16.07
N LYS A 41 8.45 7.86 15.95
CA LYS A 41 9.30 6.91 16.68
C LYS A 41 9.83 5.83 15.75
N GLY A 42 11.02 5.34 16.07
CA GLY A 42 11.63 4.19 15.40
C GLY A 42 12.20 4.50 14.01
N ASP A 43 12.85 3.48 13.46
CA ASP A 43 13.50 3.53 12.14
C ASP A 43 12.44 3.48 11.02
N PRO A 44 12.41 4.47 10.08
CA PRO A 44 11.50 4.48 8.95
C PRO A 44 11.51 3.18 8.13
N LYS A 45 12.64 2.47 8.07
CA LYS A 45 12.75 1.17 7.38
C LYS A 45 11.89 0.06 7.97
N LYS A 46 11.39 0.25 9.20
CA LYS A 46 10.56 -0.71 9.94
C LYS A 46 9.10 -0.28 10.05
N TRP A 47 8.73 0.89 9.53
CA TRP A 47 7.35 1.34 9.55
C TRP A 47 6.47 0.42 8.72
N LYS A 48 5.23 0.21 9.19
CA LYS A 48 4.26 -0.68 8.55
C LYS A 48 3.03 0.12 8.14
N THR A 49 2.70 0.02 6.86
CA THR A 49 1.49 0.60 6.28
C THR A 49 0.69 -0.47 5.54
N ILE A 50 -0.59 -0.59 5.86
CA ILE A 50 -1.51 -1.39 5.05
C ILE A 50 -2.02 -0.50 3.92
N ILE A 51 -1.80 -0.94 2.69
CA ILE A 51 -2.36 -0.33 1.48
C ILE A 51 -3.48 -1.25 0.99
N ARG A 52 -4.67 -0.70 0.79
CA ARG A 52 -5.83 -1.43 0.24
C ARG A 52 -6.43 -0.65 -0.92
N GLN A 53 -6.72 -1.35 -2.02
CA GLN A 53 -7.35 -0.78 -3.20
C GLN A 53 -8.76 -1.36 -3.34
N PRO A 54 -9.82 -0.53 -3.37
CA PRO A 54 -11.15 -1.01 -3.71
C PRO A 54 -11.19 -1.53 -5.17
N ILE A 55 -11.96 -2.60 -5.38
CA ILE A 55 -12.12 -3.26 -6.68
C ILE A 55 -13.60 -3.31 -7.10
N LYS A 56 -13.83 -3.46 -8.41
CA LYS A 56 -15.12 -3.80 -9.03
C LYS A 56 -15.02 -5.13 -9.77
#